data_AF-A0A4Q3XYN7-F1
#
_entry.id   AF-A0A4Q3XYN7-F1
#
_cell.length_a   1.000
_cell.length_b   1.000
_cell.length_c   1.000
_cell.angle_alpha   90.00
_cell.angle_beta   90.00
_cell.angle_gamma   90.00
#
_symmetry.space_group_name_H-M   'P 1'
#
loop_
_entity.id
_entity.type
_entity.pdbx_description
1 polymer ?
#
loop_
_entity_poly.entity_id
_entity_poly.type
_entity_poly.pdbx_seq_one_letter_code
_entity_poly.pdbx_strand_id
1 'polypeptide(L)'
;MRKGQNFLTQAQCDRARRLEETYGGGLACEMMGISSSTLWALKRRGFKAIARPLRKMPTDFAIIADGRNSEWLRAHYGTSNRSIARWRRESGAAEAKAGIPALPIPSDFLAIVDSLGANGAAVHFGVSKTTITKWKRAHGLRLRRDPKPAPVGIGWIEQRYARPMAKTA
;
A
#
# COMPACT_ATOMS: atom_id res chain seq x y z
N MET A 1 -3.19 1.48 7.44
CA MET A 1 -3.60 2.82 7.00
C MET A 1 -2.42 3.47 6.29
N ARG A 2 -2.46 3.65 4.96
CA ARG A 2 -1.42 4.41 4.25
C ARG A 2 -1.68 5.88 4.52
N LYS A 3 -0.74 6.59 5.16
CA LYS A 3 -0.79 8.04 5.31
C LYS A 3 -0.99 8.63 3.92
N GLY A 4 -2.15 9.23 3.66
CA GLY A 4 -2.38 9.98 2.44
C GLY A 4 -1.27 11.02 2.36
N GLN A 5 -0.46 10.98 1.30
CA GLN A 5 0.49 12.06 1.03
C GLN A 5 -0.36 13.31 0.77
N ASN A 6 -0.57 14.11 1.82
CA ASN A 6 -1.15 15.43 1.70
C ASN A 6 -0.14 16.27 0.92
N PHE A 7 -0.44 16.51 -0.35
CA PHE A 7 0.31 17.49 -1.13
C PHE A 7 0.08 18.85 -0.51
N LEU A 8 1.16 19.52 -0.09
CA LEU A 8 1.08 20.87 0.41
C LEU A 8 0.68 21.80 -0.75
N THR A 9 -0.31 22.65 -0.49
CA THR A 9 -0.69 23.76 -1.38
C THR A 9 0.45 24.76 -1.49
N GLN A 10 0.44 25.62 -2.52
CA GLN A 10 1.48 26.64 -2.66
C GLN A 10 1.54 27.57 -1.45
N ALA A 11 0.39 27.99 -0.92
CA ALA A 11 0.31 28.80 0.30
C ALA A 11 0.96 28.13 1.52
N GLN A 12 0.80 26.80 1.66
CA GLN A 12 1.47 26.05 2.72
C GLN A 12 2.98 25.95 2.51
N CYS A 13 3.44 25.81 1.26
CA CYS A 13 4.86 25.84 0.94
C CYS A 13 5.48 27.22 1.23
N ASP A 14 4.79 28.31 0.87
CA ASP A 14 5.24 29.68 1.15
C ASP A 14 5.27 29.96 2.66
N ARG A 15 4.27 29.46 3.40
CA ARG A 15 4.27 29.50 4.87
C ARG A 15 5.46 28.72 5.45
N ALA A 16 5.73 27.51 4.96
CA ALA A 16 6.87 26.71 5.41
C ALA A 16 8.20 27.41 5.15
N ARG A 17 8.35 28.09 4.00
CA ARG A 17 9.53 28.90 3.68
C ARG A 17 9.73 30.01 4.72
N ARG A 18 8.69 30.82 4.98
CA ARG A 18 8.77 31.91 5.97
C ARG A 18 9.12 31.41 7.36
N LEU A 19 8.55 30.29 7.79
CA LEU A 19 8.84 29.71 9.10
C LEU A 19 10.28 29.18 9.19
N GLU A 20 10.80 28.57 8.12
CA GLU A 20 12.21 28.13 8.09
C GLU A 20 13.15 29.33 8.18
N GLU A 21 12.88 30.42 7.44
CA GLU A 21 13.68 31.64 7.45
C GLU A 21 13.65 32.36 8.82
N THR A 22 12.50 32.36 9.50
CA THR A 22 12.32 33.10 10.76
C THR A 22 12.79 32.31 11.99
N TYR A 23 12.53 31.00 12.03
CA TYR A 23 12.67 30.19 13.25
C TYR A 23 13.59 28.97 13.09
N GLY A 24 14.08 28.70 11.88
CA GLY A 24 14.85 27.50 11.58
C GLY A 24 13.99 26.25 11.36
N GLY A 25 14.62 25.18 10.85
CA GLY A 25 13.91 24.00 10.35
C GLY A 25 13.15 23.18 11.39
N GLY A 26 13.63 23.12 12.64
CA GLY A 26 12.99 22.35 13.71
C GLY A 26 11.61 22.90 14.08
N LEU A 27 11.54 24.18 14.47
CA LEU A 27 10.29 24.82 14.85
C LEU A 27 9.33 24.94 13.67
N ALA A 28 9.84 25.17 12.45
CA ALA A 28 9.03 25.19 11.24
C ALA A 28 8.31 23.85 11.00
N CYS A 29 8.96 22.71 11.27
CA CYS A 29 8.33 21.39 11.17
C CYS A 29 7.20 21.21 12.18
N GLU A 30 7.45 21.59 13.44
CA GLU A 30 6.48 21.51 14.54
C GLU A 30 5.25 22.37 14.24
N MET A 31 5.44 23.64 13.88
CA MET A 31 4.35 24.58 13.58
C MET A 31 3.52 24.17 12.35
N MET A 32 4.12 23.47 11.38
CA MET A 32 3.43 22.97 10.19
C MET A 32 2.82 21.57 10.38
N GLY A 33 3.18 20.87 11.45
CA GLY A 33 2.81 19.46 11.65
C GLY A 33 3.38 18.53 10.57
N ILE A 34 4.57 18.84 10.03
CA ILE A 34 5.24 18.05 8.99
C ILE A 34 6.55 17.45 9.50
N SER A 35 7.01 16.36 8.88
CA SER A 35 8.30 15.77 9.23
C SER A 35 9.49 16.56 8.65
N SER A 36 10.65 16.47 9.28
CA SER A 36 11.90 17.06 8.77
C SER A 36 12.25 16.58 7.37
N SER A 37 11.95 15.32 7.03
CA SER A 37 12.13 14.80 5.66
C SER A 37 11.21 15.50 4.65
N THR A 38 9.99 15.89 5.06
CA THR A 38 9.06 16.64 4.21
C THR A 38 9.58 18.06 3.99
N LEU A 39 10.03 18.73 5.06
CA LEU A 39 10.63 20.07 4.95
C LEU A 39 11.89 20.05 4.08
N TRP A 40 12.77 19.06 4.24
CA TRP A 40 13.95 18.89 3.40
C TRP A 40 13.58 18.68 1.92
N ALA A 41 12.56 17.88 1.64
CA ALA A 41 12.07 17.69 0.27
C ALA A 41 11.48 18.97 -0.34
N LEU A 42 10.84 19.83 0.46
CA LEU A 42 10.39 21.16 0.03
C LEU A 42 11.58 22.07 -0.30
N LYS A 43 12.57 22.14 0.60
CA LYS A 43 13.77 22.96 0.43
C LYS A 43 14.52 22.60 -0.85
N ARG A 44 14.75 21.30 -1.07
CA ARG A 44 15.41 20.79 -2.29
C ARG A 44 14.68 21.20 -3.58
N ARG A 45 13.37 21.48 -3.52
CA ARG A 45 12.53 21.89 -4.65
C ARG A 45 12.26 23.39 -4.68
N GLY A 46 12.90 24.17 -3.81
CA GLY A 46 12.70 25.61 -3.69
C GLY A 46 11.30 25.98 -3.19
N PHE A 47 10.69 25.19 -2.31
CA PHE A 47 9.34 25.42 -1.76
C PHE A 47 8.24 25.59 -2.82
N LYS A 48 8.39 24.91 -3.97
CA LYS A 48 7.33 24.84 -4.97
C LYS A 48 6.41 23.67 -4.63
N ALA A 49 5.11 23.93 -4.60
CA ALA A 49 4.12 22.86 -4.47
C ALA A 49 4.31 21.85 -5.61
N ILE A 50 4.12 20.56 -5.31
CA ILE A 50 4.09 19.52 -6.34
C ILE A 50 2.73 19.58 -7.03
N ALA A 51 2.46 20.66 -7.74
CA ALA A 51 1.33 20.72 -8.65
C ALA A 51 1.76 19.98 -9.92
N ARG A 52 1.66 18.65 -9.92
CA ARG A 52 1.61 17.95 -11.21
C ARG A 52 0.26 18.34 -11.82
N PRO A 53 0.23 19.07 -12.96
CA PRO A 53 -1.03 19.40 -13.59
C PRO A 53 -1.79 18.09 -13.81
N LEU A 54 -2.98 18.03 -13.21
CA LEU A 54 -3.84 16.88 -13.33
C LEU A 54 -4.24 16.77 -14.80
N ARG A 55 -3.83 15.69 -15.47
CA ARG A 55 -4.22 15.44 -16.87
C ARG A 55 -5.75 15.46 -16.96
N LYS A 56 -6.31 16.22 -17.90
CA LYS A 56 -7.76 16.27 -18.13
C LYS A 56 -8.26 14.90 -18.57
N MET A 57 -9.49 14.54 -18.18
CA MET A 57 -10.14 13.31 -18.63
C MET A 57 -10.44 13.42 -20.13
N PRO A 58 -10.04 12.43 -20.95
CA PRO A 58 -10.49 12.35 -22.34
C PRO A 58 -12.02 12.25 -22.41
N THR A 59 -12.64 12.89 -23.40
CA THR A 59 -14.10 12.96 -23.56
C THR A 59 -14.73 11.60 -23.85
N ASP A 60 -13.97 10.73 -24.52
CA ASP A 60 -14.31 9.35 -24.89
C ASP A 60 -14.04 8.33 -23.78
N PHE A 61 -13.46 8.75 -22.65
CA PHE A 61 -13.05 7.85 -21.58
C PHE A 61 -14.19 6.98 -21.08
N ALA A 62 -15.35 7.56 -20.79
CA ALA A 62 -16.49 6.83 -20.24
C ALA A 62 -16.99 5.72 -21.18
N ILE A 63 -16.98 5.99 -22.49
CA ILE A 63 -17.43 5.06 -23.54
C ILE A 63 -16.47 3.87 -23.64
N ILE A 64 -15.16 4.14 -23.62
CA ILE A 64 -14.13 3.10 -23.79
C ILE A 64 -13.86 2.32 -22.50
N ALA A 65 -14.02 2.96 -21.33
CA ALA A 65 -13.66 2.36 -20.04
C ALA A 65 -14.62 1.27 -19.56
N ASP A 66 -15.86 1.27 -20.07
CA ASP A 66 -16.86 0.28 -19.70
C ASP A 66 -16.42 -1.12 -20.12
N GLY A 67 -16.48 -2.07 -19.19
CA GLY A 67 -16.06 -3.45 -19.46
C GLY A 67 -14.54 -3.65 -19.71
N ARG A 68 -13.69 -2.62 -19.63
CA ARG A 68 -12.22 -2.77 -19.80
C ARG A 68 -11.49 -2.81 -18.46
N ASN A 69 -10.35 -3.50 -18.40
CA ASN A 69 -9.51 -3.50 -17.20
C ASN A 69 -8.62 -2.24 -17.16
N SER A 70 -8.15 -1.86 -15.96
CA SER A 70 -7.32 -0.66 -15.79
C SER A 70 -5.98 -0.72 -16.53
N GLU A 71 -5.41 -1.92 -16.71
CA GLU A 71 -4.11 -2.11 -17.37
C GLU A 71 -4.18 -1.82 -18.88
N TRP A 72 -5.25 -2.26 -19.53
CA TRP A 72 -5.52 -1.94 -20.93
C TRP A 72 -5.74 -0.44 -21.11
N LEU A 73 -6.53 0.20 -20.24
CA LEU A 73 -6.75 1.65 -20.29
C LEU A 73 -5.46 2.45 -20.05
N ARG A 74 -4.59 1.95 -19.17
CA ARG A 74 -3.27 2.52 -18.90
C ARG A 74 -2.42 2.56 -20.17
N ALA A 75 -2.39 1.44 -20.90
CA ALA A 75 -1.67 1.31 -22.16
C ALA A 75 -2.31 2.19 -23.25
N HIS A 76 -3.63 2.15 -23.40
CA HIS A 76 -4.36 2.90 -24.43
C HIS A 76 -4.18 4.42 -24.31
N TYR A 77 -4.34 4.98 -23.11
CA TYR A 77 -4.20 6.43 -22.89
C TYR A 77 -2.77 6.89 -22.56
N GLY A 78 -1.82 5.95 -22.44
CA GLY A 78 -0.45 6.24 -22.02
C GLY A 78 -0.40 7.00 -20.69
N THR A 79 -1.10 6.51 -19.67
CA THR A 79 -1.25 7.23 -18.38
C THR A 79 -0.96 6.34 -17.18
N SER A 80 -1.12 6.85 -15.96
CA SER A 80 -0.94 6.07 -14.73
C SER A 80 -2.26 5.47 -14.24
N ASN A 81 -2.19 4.34 -13.54
CA ASN A 81 -3.37 3.73 -12.88
C ASN A 81 -4.08 4.70 -11.93
N ARG A 82 -3.35 5.64 -11.31
CA ARG A 82 -3.96 6.70 -10.48
C ARG A 82 -4.87 7.61 -11.29
N SER A 83 -4.49 7.95 -12.52
CA SER A 83 -5.31 8.78 -13.42
C SER A 83 -6.54 8.02 -13.88
N ILE A 84 -6.38 6.75 -14.29
CA ILE A 84 -7.50 5.87 -14.67
C ILE A 84 -8.50 5.71 -13.52
N ALA A 85 -8.02 5.39 -12.31
CA ALA A 85 -8.88 5.22 -11.14
C ALA A 85 -9.62 6.52 -10.75
N ARG A 86 -9.00 7.68 -10.98
CA ARG A 86 -9.69 8.96 -10.82
C ARG A 86 -10.75 9.15 -11.91
N TRP A 87 -10.41 8.98 -13.18
CA TRP A 87 -11.35 9.14 -14.29
C TRP A 87 -12.55 8.19 -14.19
N ARG A 88 -12.36 6.95 -13.71
CA ARG A 88 -13.46 6.02 -13.41
C ARG A 88 -14.41 6.56 -12.34
N ARG A 89 -13.87 7.17 -11.28
CA ARG A 89 -14.70 7.79 -10.22
C ARG A 89 -15.45 9.02 -10.74
N GLU A 90 -14.82 9.82 -11.60
CA GLU A 90 -15.42 11.03 -12.19
C GLU A 90 -16.50 10.70 -13.24
N SER A 91 -16.30 9.65 -14.03
CA SER A 91 -17.23 9.22 -15.08
C SER A 91 -18.28 8.21 -14.64
N GLY A 92 -18.10 7.57 -13.47
CA GLY A 92 -18.94 6.45 -13.03
C GLY A 92 -18.70 5.13 -13.78
N ALA A 93 -17.69 5.06 -14.67
CA ALA A 93 -17.42 3.87 -15.47
C ALA A 93 -17.02 2.68 -14.58
N ALA A 94 -17.82 1.61 -14.65
CA ALA A 94 -17.59 0.39 -13.89
C ALA A 94 -16.28 -0.28 -14.34
N GLU A 95 -15.44 -0.67 -13.39
CA GLU A 95 -14.27 -1.47 -13.70
C GLU A 95 -14.73 -2.87 -14.04
N ALA A 96 -14.41 -3.36 -15.24
CA ALA A 96 -14.46 -4.79 -15.46
C ALA A 96 -13.56 -5.40 -14.41
N LYS A 97 -14.18 -6.09 -13.45
CA LYS A 97 -13.46 -7.01 -12.59
C LYS A 97 -12.76 -7.93 -13.58
N ALA A 98 -11.45 -7.76 -13.73
CA ALA A 98 -10.60 -8.76 -14.35
C ALA A 98 -10.66 -9.96 -13.41
N GLY A 99 -11.77 -10.68 -13.47
CA GLY A 99 -11.87 -12.02 -12.96
C GLY A 99 -10.90 -12.77 -13.82
N ILE A 100 -9.69 -13.00 -13.30
CA ILE A 100 -8.94 -14.17 -13.71
C ILE A 100 -9.97 -15.30 -13.61
N PRO A 101 -10.31 -15.99 -14.73
CA PRO A 101 -11.29 -17.05 -14.69
C PRO A 101 -10.92 -17.95 -13.52
N ALA A 102 -11.89 -18.20 -12.64
CA ALA A 102 -11.62 -18.99 -11.45
C ALA A 102 -11.08 -20.34 -11.94
N LEU A 103 -9.82 -20.64 -11.60
CA LEU A 103 -9.25 -21.93 -11.93
C LEU A 103 -10.19 -22.99 -11.34
N PRO A 104 -10.58 -24.01 -12.13
CA PRO A 104 -11.44 -25.07 -11.65
C PRO A 104 -10.79 -25.71 -10.42
N ILE A 105 -11.60 -26.07 -9.43
CA ILE A 105 -11.09 -26.71 -8.22
C ILE A 105 -10.78 -28.16 -8.56
N PRO A 106 -9.54 -28.63 -8.40
CA PRO A 106 -9.19 -30.04 -8.59
C PRO A 106 -10.01 -30.94 -7.65
N SER A 107 -10.43 -32.11 -8.10
CA SER A 107 -11.25 -33.04 -7.30
C SER A 107 -10.54 -33.59 -6.07
N ASP A 108 -9.21 -33.71 -6.14
CA ASP A 108 -8.30 -34.18 -5.09
C ASP A 108 -7.86 -33.07 -4.12
N PHE A 109 -8.29 -31.83 -4.36
CA PHE A 109 -7.88 -30.66 -3.61
C PHE A 109 -7.99 -30.81 -2.08
N LEU A 110 -9.10 -31.36 -1.60
CA LEU A 110 -9.34 -31.51 -0.15
C LEU A 110 -8.37 -32.48 0.51
N ALA A 111 -8.09 -33.62 -0.14
CA ALA A 111 -7.15 -34.62 0.38
C ALA A 111 -5.72 -34.05 0.46
N ILE A 112 -5.30 -33.33 -0.58
CA ILE A 112 -3.98 -32.70 -0.64
C ILE A 112 -3.83 -31.58 0.39
N VAL A 113 -4.86 -30.75 0.58
CA VAL A 113 -4.83 -29.67 1.58
C VAL A 113 -4.80 -30.20 3.01
N ASP A 114 -5.47 -31.31 3.30
CA ASP A 114 -5.46 -31.93 4.62
C ASP A 114 -4.08 -32.54 4.93
N SER A 115 -3.47 -33.19 3.94
CA SER A 115 -2.14 -33.81 4.08
C SER A 115 -0.99 -32.80 4.14
N LEU A 116 -0.94 -31.83 3.21
CA LEU A 116 0.22 -30.94 3.02
C LEU A 116 0.02 -29.53 3.62
N GLY A 117 -1.19 -29.20 4.05
CA GLY A 117 -1.56 -27.84 4.43
C GLY A 117 -1.61 -26.86 3.25
N ALA A 118 -1.99 -25.61 3.52
CA ALA A 118 -2.23 -24.62 2.47
C ALA A 118 -0.97 -24.23 1.67
N ASN A 119 0.21 -24.23 2.31
CA ASN A 119 1.47 -23.92 1.64
C ASN A 119 1.93 -25.06 0.73
N GLY A 120 1.86 -26.29 1.22
CA GLY A 120 2.24 -27.46 0.41
C GLY A 120 1.29 -27.66 -0.77
N ALA A 121 -0.01 -27.47 -0.58
CA ALA A 121 -0.98 -27.49 -1.68
C ALA A 121 -0.71 -26.40 -2.74
N ALA A 122 -0.30 -25.19 -2.34
CA ALA A 122 0.04 -24.12 -3.28
C ALA A 122 1.22 -24.52 -4.19
N VAL A 123 2.25 -25.14 -3.61
CA VAL A 123 3.39 -25.67 -4.36
C VAL A 123 2.96 -26.84 -5.25
N HIS A 124 2.18 -27.78 -4.72
CA HIS A 124 1.71 -28.97 -5.43
C HIS A 124 0.92 -28.63 -6.70
N PHE A 125 -0.03 -27.70 -6.62
CA PHE A 125 -0.86 -27.29 -7.76
C PHE A 125 -0.23 -26.18 -8.62
N GLY A 126 0.94 -25.65 -8.24
CA GLY A 126 1.58 -24.54 -8.96
C GLY A 126 0.78 -23.24 -8.94
N VAL A 127 -0.04 -23.01 -7.90
CA VAL A 127 -0.92 -21.83 -7.79
C VAL A 127 -0.58 -20.96 -6.58
N SER A 128 -1.04 -19.71 -6.60
CA SER A 128 -0.88 -18.81 -5.45
C SER A 128 -1.65 -19.30 -4.22
N LYS A 129 -1.15 -18.98 -3.01
CA LYS A 129 -1.87 -19.22 -1.75
C LYS A 129 -3.26 -18.56 -1.71
N THR A 130 -3.43 -17.45 -2.42
CA THR A 130 -4.73 -16.77 -2.58
C THR A 130 -5.72 -17.65 -3.35
N THR A 131 -5.25 -18.39 -4.36
CA THR A 131 -6.07 -19.37 -5.10
C THR A 131 -6.50 -20.52 -4.19
N ILE A 132 -5.55 -21.13 -3.47
CA ILE A 132 -5.85 -22.17 -2.47
C ILE A 132 -6.88 -21.67 -1.45
N THR A 133 -6.71 -20.44 -0.97
CA THR A 133 -7.64 -19.82 -0.02
C THR A 133 -9.05 -19.66 -0.60
N LYS A 134 -9.17 -19.26 -1.87
CA LYS A 134 -10.47 -19.19 -2.57
C LYS A 134 -11.10 -20.57 -2.70
N TRP A 135 -10.33 -21.59 -3.09
CA TRP A 135 -10.81 -22.97 -3.19
C TRP A 135 -11.26 -23.52 -1.83
N LYS A 136 -10.53 -23.26 -0.74
CA LYS A 136 -10.98 -23.61 0.63
C LYS A 136 -12.32 -22.97 0.98
N ARG A 137 -12.51 -21.69 0.66
CA ARG A 137 -13.78 -20.98 0.89
C ARG A 137 -14.93 -21.56 0.07
N ALA A 138 -14.68 -21.96 -1.16
CA ALA A 138 -15.68 -22.60 -2.02
C ALA A 138 -16.17 -23.94 -1.42
N HIS A 139 -15.30 -24.68 -0.74
CA HIS A 139 -15.65 -25.88 0.03
C HIS A 139 -16.11 -25.61 1.47
N GLY A 140 -16.41 -24.36 1.84
CA GLY A 140 -16.89 -24.02 3.17
C GLY A 140 -15.85 -24.14 4.29
N LEU A 141 -14.59 -24.44 3.98
CA LEU A 141 -13.53 -24.50 4.97
C LEU A 141 -13.25 -23.10 5.50
N ARG A 142 -13.65 -22.84 6.75
CA ARG A 142 -13.30 -21.61 7.45
C ARG A 142 -11.79 -21.56 7.60
N LEU A 143 -11.18 -20.47 7.10
CA LEU A 143 -9.81 -20.16 7.43
C LEU A 143 -9.79 -19.94 8.95
N ARG A 144 -9.25 -20.90 9.71
CA ARG A 144 -8.83 -20.58 11.08
C ARG A 144 -7.92 -19.38 10.94
N ARG A 145 -8.35 -18.25 11.50
CA ARG A 145 -7.52 -17.07 11.58
C ARG A 145 -6.38 -17.53 12.47
N ASP A 146 -5.18 -17.70 11.91
CA ASP A 146 -4.02 -17.95 12.75
C ASP A 146 -4.04 -16.87 13.84
N PRO A 147 -3.93 -17.25 15.12
CA PRO A 147 -3.90 -16.26 16.18
C PRO A 147 -2.81 -15.28 15.82
N LYS A 148 -3.17 -14.00 15.73
CA LYS A 148 -2.21 -12.93 15.46
C LYS A 148 -1.10 -13.12 16.48
N PRO A 149 0.16 -13.37 16.08
CA PRO A 149 1.24 -13.53 17.04
C PRO A 149 1.19 -12.31 17.96
N ALA A 150 1.23 -12.56 19.28
CA ALA A 150 1.25 -11.49 20.25
C ALA A 150 2.34 -10.49 19.81
N PRO A 151 2.07 -9.17 19.85
CA PRO A 151 3.06 -8.18 19.46
C PRO A 151 4.33 -8.47 20.24
N VAL A 152 5.36 -8.96 19.55
CA VAL A 152 6.68 -9.16 20.13
C VAL A 152 7.18 -7.75 20.40
N GLY A 153 7.01 -7.30 21.64
CA GLY A 153 7.49 -5.99 22.06
C GLY A 153 8.96 -5.89 21.70
N ILE A 154 9.34 -4.82 21.02
CA ILE A 154 10.72 -4.48 20.62
C ILE A 154 11.52 -4.04 21.87
N GLY A 155 11.43 -4.80 22.97
CA GLY A 155 11.87 -4.39 24.30
C GLY A 155 12.67 -5.44 25.08
N TRP A 156 13.16 -6.51 24.44
CA TRP A 156 13.89 -7.60 25.13
C TRP A 156 15.33 -7.79 24.65
N ILE A 157 16.03 -6.70 24.28
CA ILE A 157 17.49 -6.73 24.05
C ILE A 157 18.17 -5.74 25.00
N GLU A 158 18.01 -5.89 26.33
CA GLU A 158 18.87 -5.16 27.28
C GLU A 158 18.91 -5.75 28.71
N GLN A 159 19.06 -7.08 28.84
CA GLN A 159 19.16 -7.71 30.17
C GLN A 159 20.22 -8.82 30.28
N ARG A 160 21.37 -8.65 29.61
CA ARG A 160 22.50 -9.61 29.72
C ARG A 160 23.86 -9.02 30.10
N TYR A 161 23.98 -7.72 30.40
CA TYR A 161 25.27 -7.10 30.76
C TYR A 161 25.41 -6.60 32.21
N ALA A 162 24.56 -7.05 33.14
CA ALA A 162 24.78 -6.80 34.57
C ALA A 162 25.28 -8.07 35.27
N ARG A 163 26.52 -8.46 35.00
CA ARG A 163 27.25 -9.44 35.84
C ARG A 163 28.19 -8.64 36.76
N PRO A 164 27.93 -8.56 38.08
CA PRO A 164 28.85 -7.88 38.99
C PRO A 164 30.16 -8.69 39.08
N MET A 165 31.27 -8.05 38.76
CA MET A 165 32.62 -8.55 39.05
C MET A 165 32.79 -8.59 40.57
N ALA A 166 32.89 -9.78 41.15
CA ALA A 166 33.26 -9.96 42.54
C ALA A 166 34.68 -9.41 42.75
N LYS A 167 34.83 -8.49 43.70
CA LYS A 167 36.13 -8.02 44.19
C LYS A 167 36.72 -9.13 45.05
N THR A 168 37.84 -9.70 44.62
CA THR A 168 38.72 -10.49 45.49
C THR A 168 39.51 -9.52 46.37
N ALA A 169 39.43 -9.75 47.68
CA ALA A 169 40.25 -9.12 48.71
C ALA A 169 41.67 -9.71 48.74
#